data_AF-A0A1I8EC27-F1
#
_entry.id   AF-A0A1I8EC27-F1
#
_cell.length_a   1.000
_cell.length_b   1.000
_cell.length_c   1.000
_cell.angle_alpha   90.00
_cell.angle_beta   90.00
_cell.angle_gamma   90.00
#
_symmetry.space_group_name_H-M   'P 1'
#
loop_
_entity.id
_entity.type
_entity.pdbx_description
1 polymer ?
#
loop_
_entity_poly.entity_id
_entity_poly.type
_entity_poly.pdbx_seq_one_letter_code
_entity_poly.pdbx_strand_id
1 'polypeptide(L)'
;MEKLQLRIRHYNMFEKTFLIFLLTVPVVIVESKQYEIKEFENPADCGNQANEWKPCIERKIADQVFGACCDRFAPPECRGLCIYESNPIEARVVLMHAIQPSRCRLYKYLSSIIHCAAQTHDNTACCRDMGVHEIGSQCLQMCKPQAVPLQLWGTRSLRKDLVVCLAKWDQIMFCHQAGLRARKIMKTPTAVTSQ
;
A
#
# COMPACT_ATOMS: atom_id res chain seq x y z
N MET A 1 -26.03 -19.78 -61.40
CA MET A 1 -27.30 -19.66 -60.66
C MET A 1 -27.34 -20.49 -59.37
N GLU A 2 -26.22 -20.69 -58.65
CA GLU A 2 -26.23 -21.48 -57.40
C GLU A 2 -25.66 -20.74 -56.18
N LYS A 3 -24.83 -19.71 -56.37
CA LYS A 3 -24.22 -18.94 -55.26
C LYS A 3 -25.03 -17.73 -54.77
N LEU A 4 -26.05 -17.28 -55.52
CA LEU A 4 -26.83 -16.08 -55.15
C LEU A 4 -28.09 -16.40 -54.31
N GLN A 5 -28.59 -17.64 -54.36
CA GLN A 5 -29.73 -18.11 -53.54
C GLN A 5 -29.33 -18.42 -52.09
N LEU A 6 -28.04 -18.73 -51.82
CA LEU A 6 -27.56 -19.03 -50.46
C LEU A 6 -27.43 -17.78 -49.57
N ARG A 7 -27.15 -16.60 -50.15
CA ARG A 7 -27.03 -15.35 -49.38
C ARG A 7 -28.37 -14.78 -48.91
N ILE A 8 -29.46 -15.03 -49.64
CA ILE A 8 -30.79 -14.50 -49.30
C ILE A 8 -31.42 -15.29 -48.12
N ARG A 9 -31.13 -16.60 -47.98
CA ARG A 9 -31.56 -17.38 -46.80
C ARG A 9 -30.92 -16.94 -45.50
N HIS A 10 -29.66 -16.49 -45.53
CA HIS A 10 -28.95 -16.05 -44.32
C HIS A 10 -29.41 -14.68 -43.81
N TYR A 11 -29.95 -13.82 -44.68
CA TYR A 11 -30.39 -12.47 -44.27
C TYR A 11 -31.70 -12.50 -43.46
N ASN A 12 -32.64 -13.39 -43.79
CA ASN A 12 -33.94 -13.49 -43.12
C ASN A 12 -33.93 -14.23 -41.76
N MET A 13 -32.79 -14.80 -41.35
CA MET A 13 -32.64 -15.49 -40.06
C MET A 13 -31.97 -14.60 -39.00
N PHE A 14 -31.46 -13.42 -39.38
CA PHE A 14 -30.76 -12.51 -38.45
C PHE A 14 -31.70 -11.48 -37.81
N GLU A 15 -32.78 -11.11 -38.51
CA GLU A 15 -33.70 -10.05 -38.05
C GLU A 15 -34.74 -10.56 -37.02
N LYS A 16 -35.15 -11.83 -37.11
CA LYS A 16 -36.15 -12.40 -36.18
C LYS A 16 -35.59 -12.88 -34.85
N THR A 17 -34.28 -13.09 -34.77
CA THR A 17 -33.62 -13.59 -33.55
C THR A 17 -33.29 -12.45 -32.58
N PHE A 18 -33.21 -11.20 -33.07
CA PHE A 18 -32.92 -10.02 -32.25
C PHE A 18 -34.13 -9.55 -31.42
N LEU A 19 -35.36 -9.78 -31.91
CA LEU A 19 -36.60 -9.37 -31.23
C LEU A 19 -37.03 -10.31 -30.10
N ILE A 20 -36.51 -11.54 -30.05
CA ILE A 20 -36.87 -12.52 -29.00
C ILE A 20 -35.91 -12.44 -27.80
N PHE A 21 -34.66 -12.01 -28.00
CA PHE A 21 -33.68 -11.88 -26.91
C PHE A 21 -33.85 -10.63 -26.03
N LEU A 22 -34.73 -9.69 -26.40
CA LEU A 22 -35.03 -8.50 -25.60
C LEU A 22 -36.01 -8.76 -24.43
N LEU A 23 -36.65 -9.94 -24.38
CA LEU A 23 -37.67 -10.25 -23.36
C LEU A 23 -37.23 -11.26 -22.29
N THR A 24 -35.99 -11.75 -22.31
CA THR A 24 -35.52 -12.78 -21.37
C THR A 24 -34.13 -12.52 -20.78
N VAL A 25 -33.65 -11.28 -20.77
CA VAL A 25 -32.51 -10.93 -19.92
C VAL A 25 -33.05 -10.66 -18.52
N PRO A 26 -32.83 -11.54 -17.52
CA PRO A 26 -33.14 -11.17 -16.15
C PRO A 26 -32.32 -9.93 -15.83
N VAL A 27 -33.01 -8.83 -15.51
CA VAL A 27 -32.39 -7.66 -14.90
C VAL A 27 -31.73 -8.15 -13.62
N VAL A 28 -30.43 -8.36 -13.67
CA VAL A 28 -29.64 -8.66 -12.48
C VAL A 28 -29.62 -7.35 -11.70
N ILE A 29 -30.51 -7.22 -10.73
CA ILE A 29 -30.50 -6.11 -9.78
C ILE A 29 -29.22 -6.30 -8.97
N VAL A 30 -28.19 -5.53 -9.31
CA VAL A 30 -26.98 -5.45 -8.49
C VAL A 30 -27.39 -4.75 -7.21
N GLU A 31 -27.60 -5.54 -6.16
CA GLU A 31 -27.85 -5.04 -4.81
C GLU A 31 -26.56 -4.33 -4.36
N SER A 32 -26.56 -3.00 -4.43
CA SER A 32 -25.45 -2.21 -3.92
C SER A 32 -25.44 -2.37 -2.41
N LYS A 33 -24.57 -3.24 -1.88
CA LYS A 33 -24.26 -3.24 -0.46
C LYS A 33 -23.75 -1.85 -0.12
N GLN A 34 -24.58 -1.05 0.53
CA GLN A 34 -24.19 0.20 1.15
C GLN A 34 -23.17 -0.17 2.22
N TYR A 35 -21.87 -0.08 1.89
CA TYR A 35 -20.81 -0.26 2.88
C TYR A 35 -20.94 0.92 3.83
N GLU A 36 -21.47 0.66 5.03
CA GLU A 36 -21.59 1.64 6.07
C GLU A 36 -20.18 2.10 6.42
N ILE A 37 -19.79 3.28 5.92
CA ILE A 37 -18.53 3.92 6.26
C ILE A 37 -18.66 4.27 7.74
N LYS A 38 -18.21 3.36 8.60
CA LYS A 38 -17.95 3.66 10.00
C LYS A 38 -17.13 4.93 10.02
N GLU A 39 -17.72 5.97 10.60
CA GLU A 39 -17.03 7.19 10.92
C GLU A 39 -15.74 6.78 11.63
N PHE A 40 -14.61 6.92 10.94
CA PHE A 40 -13.31 6.63 11.52
C PHE A 40 -13.05 7.78 12.48
N GLU A 41 -13.68 7.70 13.66
CA GLU A 41 -13.17 8.38 14.84
C GLU A 41 -11.71 7.98 14.89
N ASN A 42 -10.82 8.92 14.56
CA ASN A 42 -9.42 8.79 14.89
C ASN A 42 -9.41 8.58 16.40
N PRO A 43 -9.21 7.35 16.91
CA PRO A 43 -9.21 7.19 18.33
C PRO A 43 -8.07 8.08 18.80
N ALA A 44 -8.34 8.97 19.75
CA ALA A 44 -7.27 9.73 20.41
C ALA A 44 -6.24 8.81 21.12
N ASP A 45 -6.42 7.50 20.97
CA ASP A 45 -5.87 6.40 21.72
C ASP A 45 -5.03 5.45 20.83
N CYS A 46 -4.38 5.94 19.77
CA CYS A 46 -3.48 5.12 18.94
C CYS A 46 -2.21 5.87 18.52
N GLY A 47 -1.18 5.11 18.13
CA GLY A 47 0.06 5.63 17.55
C GLY A 47 0.88 6.50 18.51
N ASN A 48 0.77 6.25 19.82
CA ASN A 48 1.46 6.98 20.86
C ASN A 48 1.96 5.99 21.95
N GLN A 49 2.87 6.47 22.80
CA GLN A 49 3.50 5.64 23.84
C GLN A 49 2.51 5.09 24.87
N ALA A 50 1.46 5.83 25.22
CA ALA A 50 0.48 5.38 26.23
C ALA A 50 -0.25 4.11 25.81
N ASN A 51 -0.37 3.86 24.51
CA ASN A 51 -1.00 2.67 23.95
C ASN A 51 -0.03 1.80 23.18
N GLU A 52 1.23 1.75 23.64
CA GLU A 52 2.26 0.86 23.12
C GLU A 52 2.41 0.99 21.60
N TRP A 53 2.24 2.21 21.08
CA TRP A 53 2.32 2.54 19.66
C TRP A 53 1.37 1.75 18.76
N LYS A 54 0.26 1.24 19.29
CA LYS A 54 -0.77 0.52 18.52
C LYS A 54 -1.16 1.32 17.26
N PRO A 55 -1.04 0.75 16.04
CA PRO A 55 -1.37 1.47 14.82
C PRO A 55 -2.82 1.95 14.76
N CYS A 56 -2.99 3.18 14.30
CA CYS A 56 -4.31 3.76 14.10
C CYS A 56 -5.02 3.13 12.91
N ILE A 57 -4.29 2.86 11.83
CA ILE A 57 -4.84 2.38 10.56
C ILE A 57 -4.56 0.88 10.40
N GLU A 58 -5.56 0.15 9.93
CA GLU A 58 -5.42 -1.26 9.56
C GLU A 58 -4.30 -1.45 8.52
N ARG A 59 -3.49 -2.50 8.71
CA ARG A 59 -2.35 -2.81 7.85
C ARG A 59 -2.72 -2.83 6.37
N LYS A 60 -3.86 -3.44 6.00
CA LYS A 60 -4.31 -3.55 4.61
C LYS A 60 -4.45 -2.18 3.93
N ILE A 61 -4.97 -1.17 4.64
CA ILE A 61 -5.13 0.19 4.12
C ILE A 61 -3.77 0.89 4.11
N ALA A 62 -2.97 0.71 5.17
CA ALA A 62 -1.62 1.26 5.25
C ALA A 62 -0.73 0.79 4.09
N ASP A 63 -0.75 -0.51 3.78
CA ASP A 63 0.01 -1.12 2.68
C ASP A 63 -0.38 -0.55 1.32
N GLN A 64 -1.66 -0.23 1.10
CA GLN A 64 -2.10 0.42 -0.13
C GLN A 64 -1.48 1.81 -0.30
N VAL A 65 -1.44 2.59 0.79
CA VAL A 65 -0.83 3.93 0.78
C VAL A 65 0.69 3.84 0.59
N PHE A 66 1.34 2.89 1.26
CA PHE A 66 2.77 2.64 1.11
C PHE A 66 3.12 2.21 -0.32
N GLY A 67 2.38 1.25 -0.87
CA GLY A 67 2.52 0.78 -2.24
C GLY A 67 2.37 1.91 -3.27
N ALA A 68 1.34 2.75 -3.13
CA ALA A 68 1.11 3.88 -4.04
C ALA A 68 2.24 4.93 -4.01
N CYS A 69 2.93 5.09 -2.89
CA CYS A 69 4.15 5.91 -2.83
C CYS A 69 5.30 5.19 -3.53
N CYS A 70 5.51 3.91 -3.25
CA CYS A 70 6.57 3.12 -3.85
C CYS A 70 6.46 2.99 -5.36
N ASP A 71 5.26 3.00 -5.94
CA ASP A 71 5.07 3.01 -7.40
C ASP A 71 5.75 4.21 -8.07
N ARG A 72 5.94 5.31 -7.33
CA ARG A 72 6.62 6.52 -7.81
C ARG A 72 8.13 6.55 -7.50
N PHE A 73 8.55 6.01 -6.36
CA PHE A 73 9.91 6.19 -5.84
C PHE A 73 10.78 4.92 -5.83
N ALA A 74 10.19 3.76 -6.12
CA ALA A 74 10.88 2.47 -6.13
C ALA A 74 10.52 1.66 -7.40
N PRO A 75 11.50 0.97 -8.00
CA PRO A 75 11.25 0.14 -9.16
C PRO A 75 10.57 -1.19 -8.75
N PRO A 76 9.89 -1.89 -9.67
CA PRO A 76 9.08 -3.09 -9.36
C PRO A 76 9.80 -4.14 -8.50
N GLU A 77 11.08 -4.38 -8.76
CA GLU A 77 11.92 -5.34 -8.05
C GLU A 77 12.15 -5.03 -6.57
N CYS A 78 11.89 -3.79 -6.14
CA CYS A 78 11.99 -3.34 -4.75
C CYS A 78 10.64 -3.22 -4.04
N ARG A 79 9.51 -3.30 -4.76
CA ARG A 79 8.18 -3.01 -4.19
C ARG A 79 7.70 -4.06 -3.18
N GLY A 80 8.30 -5.25 -3.16
CA GLY A 80 8.06 -6.24 -2.12
C GLY A 80 8.38 -5.76 -0.70
N LEU A 81 9.17 -4.69 -0.56
CA LEU A 81 9.46 -4.05 0.73
C LEU A 81 8.41 -3.03 1.18
N CYS A 82 7.44 -2.70 0.32
CA CYS A 82 6.46 -1.64 0.56
C CYS A 82 5.21 -2.17 1.25
N ILE A 83 5.44 -2.91 2.35
CA ILE A 83 4.42 -3.48 3.22
C ILE A 83 4.82 -3.26 4.67
N TYR A 84 3.85 -3.03 5.55
CA TYR A 84 4.07 -2.91 6.99
C TYR A 84 4.05 -4.28 7.65
N GLU A 85 5.10 -5.07 7.41
CA GLU A 85 5.26 -6.37 8.08
C GLU A 85 5.94 -6.21 9.44
N SER A 86 5.18 -6.43 10.52
CA SER A 86 5.63 -6.31 11.91
C SER A 86 5.91 -7.67 12.57
N ASN A 87 5.63 -8.79 11.89
CA ASN A 87 6.04 -10.11 12.36
C ASN A 87 7.54 -10.29 12.06
N PRO A 88 8.38 -10.62 13.06
CA PRO A 88 9.83 -10.71 12.89
C PRO A 88 10.26 -11.80 11.90
N ILE A 89 9.50 -12.89 11.77
CA ILE A 89 9.81 -13.98 10.84
C ILE A 89 9.48 -13.56 9.41
N GLU A 90 8.26 -13.07 9.19
CA GLU A 90 7.82 -12.64 7.86
C GLU A 90 8.64 -11.44 7.34
N ALA A 91 8.98 -10.49 8.22
CA ALA A 91 9.83 -9.36 7.89
C ALA A 91 11.22 -9.80 7.40
N ARG A 92 11.80 -10.84 8.01
CA ARG A 92 13.08 -11.42 7.56
C ARG A 92 12.94 -12.10 6.20
N VAL A 93 11.83 -12.79 5.94
CA VAL A 93 11.55 -13.40 4.63
C VAL A 93 11.46 -12.32 3.55
N VAL A 94 10.73 -11.24 3.83
CA VAL A 94 10.62 -10.07 2.94
C VAL A 94 12.00 -9.46 2.65
N LEU A 95 12.81 -9.23 3.69
CA LEU A 95 14.17 -8.72 3.54
C LEU A 95 15.06 -9.67 2.74
N MET A 96 15.01 -10.98 3.01
CA MET A 96 15.78 -11.98 2.28
C MET A 96 15.47 -11.94 0.78
N HIS A 97 14.19 -11.83 0.41
CA HIS A 97 13.79 -11.69 -0.99
C HIS A 97 14.28 -10.38 -1.61
N ALA A 98 14.39 -9.30 -0.85
CA ALA A 98 14.89 -8.02 -1.36
C ALA A 98 16.42 -7.96 -1.48
N ILE A 99 17.15 -8.56 -0.52
CA ILE A 99 18.62 -8.55 -0.42
C ILE A 99 19.27 -9.50 -1.44
N GLN A 100 18.55 -10.51 -1.92
CA GLN A 100 19.05 -11.43 -2.95
C GLN A 100 19.70 -10.65 -4.10
N PRO A 101 20.97 -10.95 -4.44
CA PRO A 101 21.67 -10.30 -5.55
C PRO A 101 20.80 -10.39 -6.81
N SER A 102 20.68 -9.27 -7.54
CA SER A 102 19.82 -9.06 -8.73
C SER A 102 18.36 -8.68 -8.52
N ARG A 103 17.80 -8.75 -7.30
CA ARG A 103 16.43 -8.26 -7.04
C ARG A 103 16.43 -6.77 -6.76
N CYS A 104 16.50 -6.34 -5.50
CA CYS A 104 16.44 -4.92 -5.19
C CYS A 104 17.84 -4.33 -4.93
N ARG A 105 18.20 -3.25 -5.64
CA ARG A 105 19.41 -2.46 -5.34
C ARG A 105 19.17 -1.59 -4.10
N LEU A 106 19.20 -2.17 -2.90
CA LEU A 106 18.83 -1.48 -1.65
C LEU A 106 19.62 -0.20 -1.40
N TYR A 107 20.90 -0.16 -1.76
CA TYR A 107 21.71 1.06 -1.62
C TYR A 107 21.16 2.26 -2.41
N LYS A 108 20.36 2.02 -3.45
CA LYS A 108 19.74 3.04 -4.29
C LYS A 108 18.33 3.40 -3.85
N TYR A 109 17.58 2.45 -3.28
CA TYR A 109 16.13 2.62 -3.07
C TYR A 109 15.69 2.51 -1.61
N LEU A 110 16.56 2.12 -0.67
CA LEU A 110 16.16 2.03 0.75
C LEU A 110 15.72 3.39 1.31
N SER A 111 16.40 4.48 0.94
CA SER A 111 15.99 5.84 1.30
C SER A 111 14.57 6.16 0.81
N SER A 112 14.24 5.82 -0.44
CA SER A 112 12.89 5.97 -0.99
C SER A 112 11.84 5.15 -0.24
N ILE A 113 12.17 3.89 0.08
CA ILE A 113 11.27 2.98 0.79
C ILE A 113 10.97 3.52 2.19
N ILE A 114 12.01 3.93 2.94
CA ILE A 114 11.85 4.56 4.26
C ILE A 114 11.04 5.85 4.15
N HIS A 115 11.32 6.70 3.16
CA HIS A 115 10.55 7.92 2.95
C HIS A 115 9.06 7.62 2.74
N CYS A 116 8.75 6.62 1.90
CA CYS A 116 7.38 6.21 1.65
C CYS A 116 6.68 5.59 2.87
N ALA A 117 7.40 4.77 3.66
CA ALA A 117 6.88 4.21 4.90
C ALA A 117 6.56 5.31 5.92
N ALA A 118 7.47 6.26 6.10
CA ALA A 118 7.30 7.36 7.05
C ALA A 118 6.21 8.35 6.62
N GLN A 119 5.93 8.47 5.32
CA GLN A 119 5.14 9.54 4.72
C GLN A 119 5.63 10.92 5.18
N THR A 120 4.94 11.55 6.12
CA THR A 120 5.30 12.87 6.68
C THR A 120 5.58 12.82 8.18
N HIS A 121 5.64 11.61 8.76
CA HIS A 121 5.69 11.40 10.20
C HIS A 121 7.09 11.02 10.67
N ASP A 122 7.59 11.74 11.68
CA ASP A 122 8.78 11.34 12.43
C ASP A 122 8.40 10.33 13.51
N ASN A 123 8.91 9.11 13.39
CA ASN A 123 8.62 7.98 14.28
C ASN A 123 9.81 7.67 15.20
N THR A 124 10.74 8.62 15.36
CA THR A 124 11.95 8.44 16.18
C THR A 124 11.61 8.05 17.63
N ALA A 125 10.52 8.58 18.20
CA ALA A 125 10.08 8.23 19.55
C ALA A 125 9.71 6.73 19.65
N CYS A 126 8.84 6.24 18.78
CA CYS A 126 8.53 4.81 18.70
C CYS A 126 9.77 3.94 18.48
N CYS A 127 10.64 4.34 17.53
CA CYS A 127 11.86 3.60 17.28
C CYS A 127 12.81 3.53 18.49
N ARG A 128 12.84 4.56 19.34
CA ARG A 128 13.61 4.53 20.58
C ARG A 128 13.03 3.50 21.55
N ASP A 129 11.72 3.50 21.73
CA ASP A 129 11.00 2.55 22.61
C ASP A 129 11.16 1.10 22.13
N MET A 130 11.24 0.88 20.81
CA MET A 130 11.47 -0.45 20.22
C MET A 130 12.95 -0.89 20.19
N GLY A 131 13.85 -0.08 20.75
CA GLY A 131 15.28 -0.39 20.85
C GLY A 131 16.04 -0.29 19.51
N VAL A 132 15.54 0.44 18.50
CA VAL A 132 16.25 0.64 17.22
C VAL A 132 17.57 1.37 17.43
N HIS A 133 17.59 2.32 18.37
CA HIS A 133 18.77 3.12 18.70
C HIS A 133 19.90 2.32 19.37
N GLU A 134 19.60 1.15 19.95
CA GLU A 134 20.57 0.29 20.64
C GLU A 134 21.53 -0.40 19.67
N ILE A 135 21.11 -0.63 18.41
CA ILE A 135 22.00 -1.11 17.34
C ILE A 135 23.03 -0.03 16.96
N GLY A 136 22.61 1.22 17.00
CA GLY A 136 23.41 2.38 16.65
C GLY A 136 22.53 3.60 16.39
N SER A 137 23.01 4.77 16.78
CA SER A 137 22.26 6.03 16.66
C SER A 137 21.92 6.37 15.20
N GLN A 138 22.74 5.93 14.24
CA GLN A 138 22.48 6.07 12.82
C GLN A 138 21.20 5.36 12.37
N CYS A 139 20.77 4.29 13.05
CA CYS A 139 19.56 3.56 12.67
C CYS A 139 18.28 4.39 12.83
N LEU A 140 18.29 5.41 13.69
CA LEU A 140 17.16 6.35 13.82
C LEU A 140 16.91 7.18 12.55
N GLN A 141 17.88 7.25 11.62
CA GLN A 141 17.61 7.86 10.31
C GLN A 141 16.56 7.08 9.52
N MET A 142 16.38 5.78 9.79
CA MET A 142 15.33 4.95 9.17
C MET A 142 13.94 5.20 9.75
N CYS A 143 13.79 6.02 10.80
CA CYS A 143 12.53 6.19 11.51
C CYS A 143 11.73 7.43 11.06
N LYS A 144 12.25 8.17 10.08
CA LYS A 144 11.70 9.45 9.65
C LYS A 144 11.72 9.59 8.12
N PRO A 145 10.96 10.53 7.54
CA PRO A 145 10.98 10.78 6.12
C PRO A 145 12.36 11.27 5.68
N GLN A 146 12.82 10.82 4.52
CA GLN A 146 14.09 11.26 3.97
C GLN A 146 13.93 12.60 3.27
N ALA A 147 14.82 13.55 3.57
CA ALA A 147 14.81 14.87 2.94
C ALA A 147 15.00 14.77 1.41
N VAL A 148 15.80 13.78 0.97
CA VAL A 148 16.02 13.45 -0.44
C VAL A 148 15.72 11.95 -0.62
N PRO A 149 14.51 11.57 -1.05
CA PRO A 149 14.11 10.16 -1.13
C PRO A 149 15.05 9.31 -1.99
N LEU A 150 15.51 9.87 -3.12
CA LEU A 150 16.43 9.20 -4.06
C LEU A 150 17.91 9.27 -3.64
N GLN A 151 18.21 9.71 -2.42
CA GLN A 151 19.58 9.73 -1.90
C GLN A 151 20.14 8.31 -1.84
N LEU A 152 21.32 8.14 -2.42
CA LEU A 152 22.04 6.87 -2.35
C LEU A 152 22.57 6.65 -0.93
N TRP A 153 22.28 5.49 -0.36
CA TRP A 153 22.76 5.02 0.94
C TRP A 153 23.90 4.01 0.78
N GLY A 154 24.77 4.28 -0.18
CA GLY A 154 25.88 3.44 -0.56
C GLY A 154 26.23 3.60 -2.03
N THR A 155 27.30 2.97 -2.48
CA THR A 155 27.81 3.12 -3.85
C THR A 155 27.53 1.88 -4.70
N ARG A 156 27.94 0.70 -4.21
CA ARG A 156 27.69 -0.61 -4.83
C ARG A 156 26.82 -1.52 -3.96
N SER A 157 26.83 -1.26 -2.66
CA SER A 157 26.06 -1.97 -1.63
C SER A 157 25.64 -0.97 -0.56
N LEU A 158 24.67 -1.36 0.27
CA LEU A 158 24.24 -0.53 1.39
C LEU A 158 25.43 -0.30 2.33
N ARG A 159 25.55 0.91 2.90
CA ARG A 159 26.62 1.20 3.86
C ARG A 159 26.53 0.23 5.05
N LYS A 160 27.68 -0.27 5.53
CA LYS A 160 27.74 -1.32 6.56
C LYS A 160 27.03 -0.90 7.86
N ASP A 161 27.14 0.37 8.23
CA ASP A 161 26.49 0.98 9.39
C ASP A 161 24.97 1.04 9.27
N LEU A 162 24.41 0.90 8.06
CA LEU A 162 22.97 0.83 7.81
C LEU A 162 22.46 -0.60 7.62
N VAL A 163 23.31 -1.51 7.13
CA VAL A 163 22.94 -2.93 6.98
C VAL A 163 22.54 -3.52 8.33
N VAL A 164 23.27 -3.19 9.39
CA VAL A 164 22.98 -3.68 10.75
C VAL A 164 21.60 -3.22 11.26
N CYS A 165 21.11 -2.08 10.80
CA CYS A 165 19.80 -1.56 11.19
C CYS A 165 18.64 -2.42 10.66
N LEU A 166 18.85 -3.17 9.57
CA LEU A 166 17.84 -4.08 9.01
C LEU A 166 17.48 -5.23 9.97
N ALA A 167 18.31 -5.48 11.01
CA ALA A 167 17.99 -6.45 12.05
C ALA A 167 16.74 -6.08 12.88
N LYS A 168 16.32 -4.80 12.84
CA LYS A 168 15.10 -4.28 13.49
C LYS A 168 14.04 -3.83 12.48
N TRP A 169 14.03 -4.40 11.28
CA TRP A 169 13.13 -3.97 10.19
C TRP A 169 11.65 -4.09 10.56
N ASP A 170 11.24 -5.17 11.24
CA ASP A 170 9.88 -5.36 11.72
C ASP A 170 9.45 -4.25 12.70
N GLN A 171 10.33 -3.86 13.63
CA GLN A 171 10.04 -2.75 14.54
C GLN A 171 10.01 -1.39 13.82
N ILE A 172 10.90 -1.16 12.85
CA ILE A 172 10.90 0.07 12.05
C ILE A 172 9.59 0.17 11.24
N MET A 173 9.17 -0.91 10.59
CA MET A 173 7.89 -0.95 9.85
C MET A 173 6.69 -0.78 10.80
N PHE A 174 6.69 -1.44 11.95
CA PHE A 174 5.67 -1.24 12.98
C PHE A 174 5.57 0.24 13.38
N CYS A 175 6.69 0.90 13.66
CA CYS A 175 6.71 2.30 14.04
C CYS A 175 6.23 3.25 12.93
N HIS A 176 6.53 2.95 11.67
CA HIS A 176 5.97 3.72 10.56
C HIS A 176 4.47 3.56 10.44
N GLN A 177 3.95 2.33 10.58
CA GLN A 177 2.51 2.08 10.59
C GLN A 177 1.84 2.79 11.78
N ALA A 178 2.47 2.75 12.95
CA ALA A 178 2.04 3.44 14.16
C ALA A 178 1.94 4.95 13.99
N GLY A 179 2.80 5.55 13.17
CA GLY A 179 2.79 6.97 12.86
C GLY A 179 1.64 7.43 11.96
N LEU A 180 1.01 6.52 11.23
CA LEU A 180 -0.04 6.89 10.29
C LEU A 180 -1.30 7.37 11.00
N ARG A 181 -1.94 8.40 10.42
CA ARG A 181 -3.21 8.95 10.90
C ARG A 181 -4.23 8.90 9.79
N ALA A 182 -5.45 8.46 10.10
CA ALA A 182 -6.54 8.60 9.15
C ALA A 182 -6.81 10.09 8.96
N ARG A 183 -6.69 10.58 7.71
CA ARG A 183 -7.17 11.92 7.40
C ARG A 183 -8.70 11.89 7.52
N LYS A 184 -9.29 12.78 8.33
CA LYS A 184 -10.73 13.02 8.27
C LYS A 184 -11.07 13.43 6.83
N ILE A 185 -11.74 12.57 6.07
CA ILE A 185 -12.41 12.98 4.85
C ILE A 185 -13.63 13.75 5.31
N MET A 186 -13.62 15.08 5.19
CA MET A 186 -14.83 15.88 5.42
C MET A 186 -15.88 15.40 4.41
N LYS A 187 -16.98 14.81 4.89
CA LYS A 187 -18.12 14.49 4.04
C LYS A 187 -18.66 15.81 3.49
N THR A 188 -18.57 16.02 2.17
CA THR A 188 -19.38 17.06 1.53
C THR A 188 -20.85 16.68 1.77
N PRO A 189 -21.68 17.55 2.36
CA PRO A 189 -23.08 17.21 2.59
C PRO A 189 -23.75 16.97 1.24
N THR A 190 -24.20 15.74 1.01
CA THR A 190 -25.14 15.43 -0.06
C THR A 190 -26.39 16.26 0.17
N ALA A 191 -26.65 17.20 -0.74
CA ALA A 191 -27.87 17.99 -0.74
C ALA A 191 -29.08 17.05 -0.70
N VAL A 192 -29.87 17.16 0.36
CA VAL A 192 -31.16 16.49 0.48
C VAL A 192 -32.10 17.18 -0.51
N THR A 193 -32.38 16.54 -1.64
CA THR A 193 -33.51 16.92 -2.49
C THR A 193 -34.77 16.33 -1.86
N SER A 194 -35.53 17.16 -1.16
CA SER A 194 -36.89 16.85 -0.72
C SER A 194 -37.87 17.05 -1.89
N GLN A 195 -38.57 15.99 -2.29
CA GLN A 195 -39.88 16.04 -2.92
C GLN A 195 -40.79 15.02 -2.24
#